data_AF-A0A519TB38-F1
#
_entry.id   AF-A0A519TB38-F1
#
_cell.length_a   1.000
_cell.length_b   1.000
_cell.length_c   1.000
_cell.angle_alpha   90.00
_cell.angle_beta   90.00
_cell.angle_gamma   90.00
#
_symmetry.space_group_name_H-M   'P 1'
#
loop_
_entity.id
_entity.type
_entity.pdbx_description
1 polymer ?
#
loop_
_entity_poly.entity_id
_entity_poly.type
_entity_poly.pdbx_seq_one_letter_code
_entity_poly.pdbx_strand_id
1 'polypeptide(L)' 'MTGFSVTYHLQQAVMREAQRLLVTPELSVNEIAYQLQFDDAKYFNRLFRQVVGTSPGAFRKQAETAR' A
#
# COMPACT_ATOMS: atom_id res chain seq x y z
N MET A 1 -3.96 26.86 1.19
CA MET A 1 -4.04 25.75 0.22
C MET A 1 -2.92 24.79 0.56
N THR A 2 -3.20 23.50 0.79
CA THR A 2 -2.15 22.51 1.02
C THR A 2 -1.25 22.49 -0.21
N GLY A 3 0.02 22.88 -0.10
CA GLY A 3 0.96 23.00 -1.23
C GLY A 3 1.38 21.66 -1.87
N PHE A 4 0.55 20.62 -1.72
CA PHE A 4 0.82 19.28 -2.21
C PHE A 4 0.28 19.09 -3.62
N SER A 5 0.99 18.29 -4.42
CA SER A 5 0.59 17.98 -5.80
C SER A 5 -0.60 17.02 -5.85
N VAL A 6 -1.28 16.97 -6.99
CA VAL A 6 -2.33 15.97 -7.25
C VAL A 6 -1.77 14.54 -7.11
N THR A 7 -0.54 14.31 -7.59
CA THR A 7 0.16 13.04 -7.45
C THR A 7 0.29 12.62 -5.99
N TYR A 8 0.60 13.54 -5.08
CA TYR A 8 0.67 13.25 -3.65
C TYR A 8 -0.68 12.74 -3.12
N HIS A 9 -1.77 13.44 -3.44
CA HIS A 9 -3.10 13.02 -3.00
C HIS A 9 -3.53 11.68 -3.59
N LEU A 10 -3.19 11.40 -4.85
CA LEU A 10 -3.44 10.12 -5.50
C LEU A 10 -2.67 8.99 -4.81
N GLN A 11 -1.36 9.18 -4.59
CA GLN A 11 -0.54 8.19 -3.89
C GLN A 11 -1.09 7.89 -2.49
N GLN A 12 -1.49 8.93 -1.74
CA GLN A 12 -2.12 8.75 -0.43
C GLN A 12 -3.43 7.96 -0.52
N ALA A 13 -4.27 8.22 -1.53
CA ALA A 13 -5.52 7.49 -1.72
C ALA A 13 -5.29 6.01 -2.08
N VAL A 14 -4.40 5.73 -3.04
CA VAL A 14 -4.07 4.35 -3.45
C VAL A 14 -3.43 3.58 -2.29
N MET A 15 -2.57 4.21 -1.49
CA MET A 15 -1.94 3.55 -0.35
C MET A 15 -2.90 3.31 0.82
N ARG A 16 -3.96 4.10 0.97
CA ARG A 16 -5.05 3.77 1.90
C ARG A 16 -5.81 2.51 1.47
N GLU A 17 -6.10 2.37 0.18
CA GLU A 17 -6.76 1.16 -0.32
C GLU A 17 -5.84 -0.07 -0.21
N ALA A 18 -4.55 0.09 -0.48
CA ALA A 18 -3.55 -0.96 -0.26
C ALA A 18 -3.54 -1.45 1.20
N GLN A 19 -3.59 -0.54 2.18
CA GLN A 19 -3.69 -0.92 3.59
C GLN A 19 -4.97 -1.71 3.89
N ARG A 20 -6.11 -1.31 3.32
CA ARG A 20 -7.39 -2.03 3.48
C ARG A 20 -7.30 -3.46 2.94
N LEU A 21 -6.74 -3.63 1.75
CA LEU A 21 -6.56 -4.95 1.11
C LEU A 21 -5.54 -5.82 1.87
N LEU A 22 -4.49 -5.23 2.44
CA LEU A 22 -3.45 -5.96 3.18
C LEU A 22 -3.94 -6.59 4.48
N VAL A 23 -5.02 -6.07 5.06
CA VAL A 23 -5.68 -6.62 6.25
C VAL A 23 -6.51 -7.87 5.90
N THR A 24 -6.84 -8.07 4.62
CA THR A 24 -7.54 -9.26 4.13
C THR A 24 -6.51 -10.32 3.72
N PRO A 25 -6.48 -11.51 4.34
CA PRO A 25 -5.43 -12.51 4.12
C PRO A 25 -5.55 -13.27 2.80
N GLU A 26 -6.60 -13.03 2.02
CA GLU A 26 -6.91 -13.78 0.78
C GLU A 26 -5.97 -13.44 -0.39
N LEU A 27 -5.35 -12.25 -0.37
CA LEU A 27 -4.48 -11.78 -1.45
C LEU A 27 -3.03 -11.71 -1.00
N SER A 28 -2.11 -12.15 -1.83
CA SER A 28 -0.68 -11.87 -1.67
C SER A 28 -0.37 -10.38 -1.91
N VAL A 29 0.79 -9.92 -1.44
CA VAL A 29 1.25 -8.55 -1.68
C VAL A 29 1.37 -8.23 -3.17
N ASN A 30 1.76 -9.22 -3.99
CA ASN A 30 1.90 -9.05 -5.43
C ASN A 30 0.53 -8.93 -6.11
N GLU A 31 -0.46 -9.74 -5.72
CA GLU A 31 -1.82 -9.64 -6.25
C GLU A 31 -2.45 -8.28 -5.92
N ILE A 32 -2.22 -7.76 -4.71
CA ILE A 32 -2.67 -6.42 -4.33
C ILE A 32 -2.02 -5.36 -5.22
N ALA A 33 -0.72 -5.47 -5.51
CA ALA A 33 -0.03 -4.54 -6.41
C ALA A 33 -0.68 -4.54 -7.80
N TYR A 34 -0.91 -5.72 -8.38
CA TYR A 34 -1.56 -5.85 -9.69
C TYR A 34 -3.00 -5.34 -9.69
N GLN A 35 -3.78 -5.63 -8.64
CA GLN A 35 -5.16 -5.14 -8.52
C GLN A 35 -5.21 -3.60 -8.48
N LEU A 36 -4.23 -2.96 -7.85
CA LEU A 36 -4.06 -1.51 -7.80
C LEU A 36 -3.39 -0.92 -9.05
N GLN A 37 -3.32 -1.68 -10.15
CA GLN A 37 -2.79 -1.25 -11.45
C GLN A 37 -1.29 -0.88 -11.40
N PHE A 38 -0.51 -1.56 -10.56
CA PHE A 38 0.96 -1.49 -10.63
C PHE A 38 1.50 -2.62 -11.50
N ASP A 39 2.22 -2.25 -12.56
CA ASP A 39 2.90 -3.22 -13.44
C ASP A 39 4.12 -3.88 -12.76
N ASP A 40 4.72 -3.19 -11.78
CA ASP A 40 5.87 -3.66 -11.02
C ASP A 40 5.59 -3.67 -9.51
N ALA A 41 5.48 -4.88 -8.94
CA ALA A 41 5.31 -5.08 -7.51
C ALA A 41 6.46 -4.51 -6.67
N LYS A 42 7.69 -4.43 -7.20
CA LYS A 42 8.82 -3.79 -6.50
C LYS A 42 8.62 -2.29 -6.38
N TYR A 43 8.09 -1.65 -7.43
CA TYR A 43 7.74 -0.24 -7.39
C TYR A 43 6.63 0.03 -6.37
N PHE A 44 5.57 -0.79 -6.38
CA PHE A 44 4.52 -0.74 -5.36
C PHE A 44 5.10 -0.83 -3.94
N ASN A 45 5.96 -1.83 -3.68
CA ASN A 45 6.59 -2.02 -2.37
C ASN A 45 7.37 -0.78 -1.90
N ARG A 46 8.12 -0.15 -2.81
CA ARG A 46 8.90 1.07 -2.51
C ARG A 46 7.98 2.25 -2.20
N LEU A 47 6.96 2.47 -3.03
CA LEU A 47 6.02 3.57 -2.85
C LEU A 47 5.21 3.40 -1.57
N PHE A 48 4.73 2.18 -1.29
CA PHE A 48 4.02 1.88 -0.05
C PHE A 48 4.89 2.19 1.17
N ARG A 49 6.14 1.75 1.18
CA ARG A 49 7.07 2.07 2.28
C ARG A 49 7.32 3.57 2.41
N GLN A 50 7.42 4.30 1.30
CA GLN A 50 7.62 5.75 1.33
C GLN A 50 6.41 6.50 1.90
N VAL A 51 5.20 6.07 1.57
CA VAL A 51 3.96 6.75 1.97
C VAL A 51 3.47 6.32 3.35
N VAL A 52 3.54 5.02 3.65
CA VAL A 52 3.01 4.39 4.89
C VAL A 52 4.09 4.25 5.97
N GLY A 53 5.36 4.23 5.60
CA GLY A 53 6.50 4.13 6.52
C GLY A 53 7.02 2.71 6.76
N THR A 54 6.30 1.68 6.34
CA THR A 54 6.70 0.26 6.48
C THR A 54 6.43 -0.53 5.20
N SER A 55 7.02 -1.72 5.03
CA SER A 55 6.73 -2.54 3.86
C SER A 55 5.33 -3.17 3.94
N PRO A 56 4.68 -3.49 2.81
CA PRO A 56 3.36 -4.15 2.80
C PRO A 56 3.31 -5.44 3.63
N GLY A 57 4.35 -6.28 3.52
CA GLY A 57 4.43 -7.52 4.29
C GLY A 57 4.60 -7.29 5.79
N ALA A 58 5.40 -6.30 6.19
CA ALA A 58 5.53 -5.94 7.60
C ALA A 58 4.23 -5.33 8.16
N PHE A 59 3.54 -4.50 7.37
CA PHE A 59 2.23 -3.96 7.72
C PHE A 59 1.20 -5.08 7.95
N ARG A 60 1.12 -6.05 7.04
CA ARG A 60 0.24 -7.22 7.18
C ARG A 60 0.52 -7.99 8.47
N LYS A 61 1.79 -8.31 8.73
CA LYS A 61 2.19 -9.04 9.95
C LYS A 61 1.80 -8.28 11.22
N GLN A 62 1.93 -6.95 11.23
CA GLN A 62 1.51 -6.12 12.36
C GLN A 62 -0.01 -6.16 12.53
N ALA A 63 -0.78 -6.09 11.44
CA ALA A 63 -2.23 -6.17 11.47
C ALA A 63 -2.75 -7.54 11.94
N GLU A 64 -2.05 -8.63 11.59
CA GLU A 64 -2.35 -9.98 12.10
C GLU A 64 -2.08 -10.12 13.59
N THR A 65 -1.01 -9.49 14.10
CA THR A 65 -0.64 -9.54 15.53
C THR A 65 -1.57 -8.71 16.42
N ALA A 66 -2.25 -7.71 15.84
CA ALA A 66 -3.17 -6.82 16.56
C ALA A 66 -4.62 -7.34 16.62
N ARG A 67 -4.90 -8.50 16.02
CA ARG A 67 -6.18 -9.22 16.15
C ARG A 67 -6.18 -10.12 17.37
#